data_AF-A0A359KQ30-F1
#
_entry.id   AF-A0A359KQ30-F1
#
_cell.length_a   1.000
_cell.length_b   1.000
_cell.length_c   1.000
_cell.angle_alpha   90.00
_cell.angle_beta   90.00
_cell.angle_gamma   90.00
#
_symmetry.space_group_name_H-M   'P 1'
#
loop_
_entity.id
_entity.type
_entity.pdbx_description
1 polymer ?
#
loop_
_entity_poly.entity_id
_entity_poly.type
_entity_poly.pdbx_seq_one_letter_code
_entity_poly.pdbx_strand_id
1 'polypeptide(L)'
;MIEVQMVSSDVASRYLTRRMAALLLGATIFSACGSPVAAPPATESSGSAETPITPVATVAKDDRIIPPPTPDPAAPFHLSMTGLLATREPLTAEELVAQYDLIVTGRVQELLPAQWTTEDGTRPINPWESVPNQYTIITPAIIFLDAPPIVNRDRIPPDTMTLTVAYEGGRVGNDSVEPLVWTDRLNVGDHVLLALSDYRAFLANQRTMFATPRGPAWNLGMTYHLTADGKAISFLGTQSAADLLVATRSAAPSPSDGVTPTP
;
A
#
# COMPACT_ATOMS: atom_id res chain seq x y z
N MET A 1 5.50 24.09 0.14
CA MET A 1 5.16 22.66 0.33
C MET A 1 4.00 22.39 -0.61
N ILE A 2 4.24 21.66 -1.69
CA ILE A 2 3.19 21.29 -2.65
C ILE A 2 2.75 19.89 -2.25
N GLU A 3 1.55 19.78 -1.67
CA GLU A 3 0.94 18.50 -1.33
C GLU A 3 0.30 17.92 -2.59
N VAL A 4 0.94 16.91 -3.20
CA VAL A 4 0.36 16.18 -4.32
C VAL A 4 -0.47 15.03 -3.73
N GLN A 5 -1.79 15.25 -3.61
CA GLN A 5 -2.72 14.19 -3.24
C GLN A 5 -2.97 13.26 -4.43
N MET A 6 -2.28 12.11 -4.46
CA MET A 6 -2.60 11.05 -5.41
C MET A 6 -3.70 10.15 -4.84
N VAL A 7 -4.94 10.41 -5.24
CA VAL A 7 -6.07 9.51 -5.00
C VAL A 7 -5.99 8.35 -5.99
N SER A 8 -5.33 7.26 -5.63
CA SER A 8 -5.30 6.04 -6.44
C SER A 8 -6.64 5.29 -6.32
N SER A 9 -7.67 5.78 -7.01
CA SER A 9 -8.95 5.07 -7.17
C SER A 9 -8.86 3.87 -8.13
N ASP A 10 -7.83 3.83 -9.00
CA ASP A 10 -7.75 2.85 -10.09
C ASP A 10 -7.12 1.50 -9.66
N VAL A 11 -6.28 1.49 -8.62
CA VAL A 11 -5.72 0.25 -8.06
C VAL A 11 -6.81 -0.57 -7.37
N ALA A 12 -7.66 0.04 -6.56
CA ALA A 12 -8.78 -0.66 -5.91
C ALA A 12 -9.83 -1.20 -6.91
N SER A 13 -10.05 -0.48 -8.03
CA SER A 13 -11.04 -0.83 -9.05
C SER A 13 -10.69 -2.10 -9.84
N ARG A 14 -9.42 -2.28 -10.22
CA ARG A 14 -8.98 -3.43 -11.03
C ARG A 14 -8.92 -4.75 -10.25
N TYR A 15 -8.76 -4.69 -8.93
CA TYR A 15 -8.84 -5.88 -8.07
C TYR A 15 -10.29 -6.35 -7.84
N LEU A 16 -11.29 -5.45 -7.93
CA LEU A 16 -12.70 -5.82 -7.85
C LEU A 16 -13.19 -6.59 -9.09
N THR A 17 -12.69 -6.26 -10.29
CA THR A 17 -13.21 -6.80 -11.55
C THR A 17 -12.93 -8.29 -11.74
N ARG A 18 -11.89 -8.85 -11.11
CA ARG A 18 -11.59 -10.30 -11.18
C ARG A 18 -12.40 -11.18 -10.22
N ARG A 19 -13.08 -10.61 -9.22
CA ARG A 19 -13.87 -11.38 -8.23
C ARG A 19 -15.38 -11.46 -8.51
N MET A 20 -15.92 -10.71 -9.48
CA MET A 20 -17.35 -10.81 -9.83
C MET A 20 -17.74 -11.93 -10.82
N ALA A 21 -16.78 -12.74 -11.31
CA ALA A 21 -17.10 -13.83 -12.23
C ALA A 21 -17.46 -15.17 -11.56
N ALA A 22 -17.44 -15.29 -10.23
CA ALA A 22 -17.55 -16.60 -9.56
C ALA A 22 -18.58 -16.70 -8.41
N LEU A 23 -19.52 -15.76 -8.27
CA LEU A 23 -20.59 -15.89 -7.27
C LEU A 23 -21.92 -15.38 -7.83
N LEU A 24 -22.54 -16.21 -8.65
CA LEU A 24 -23.95 -16.11 -9.02
C LEU A 24 -24.56 -17.50 -8.85
N LEU A 25 -25.03 -17.81 -7.64
CA LEU A 25 -26.17 -18.70 -7.38
C LEU A 25 -26.56 -18.62 -5.90
N GLY A 26 -27.82 -18.24 -5.60
CA GLY A 26 -28.45 -18.50 -4.31
C GLY A 26 -29.26 -17.34 -3.71
N ALA A 27 -30.57 -17.36 -3.95
CA ALA A 27 -31.63 -16.55 -3.32
C ALA A 27 -31.62 -16.63 -1.77
N THR A 28 -32.23 -15.76 -0.95
CA THR A 28 -33.67 -15.47 -0.90
C THR A 28 -33.98 -14.36 0.14
N ILE A 29 -34.84 -13.42 -0.27
CA ILE A 29 -35.87 -12.63 0.44
C ILE A 29 -35.92 -12.67 1.98
N PHE A 30 -35.85 -11.49 2.63
CA PHE A 30 -36.76 -11.13 3.73
C PHE A 30 -37.15 -9.65 3.65
N SER A 31 -38.45 -9.42 3.76
CA SER A 31 -39.15 -8.13 3.72
C SER A 31 -39.77 -7.91 5.10
N ALA A 32 -39.68 -6.70 5.67
CA ALA A 32 -40.69 -6.18 6.60
C ALA A 32 -40.49 -4.69 6.89
N CYS A 33 -41.62 -3.98 6.79
CA CYS A 33 -41.89 -2.57 7.07
C CYS A 33 -41.70 -2.17 8.55
N GLY A 34 -41.51 -0.86 8.77
CA GLY A 34 -41.76 -0.21 10.06
C GLY A 34 -41.58 1.30 9.97
N SER A 35 -42.69 2.03 9.83
CA SER A 35 -42.78 3.50 9.66
C SER A 35 -42.73 4.27 11.02
N PRO A 36 -43.09 5.57 11.11
CA PRO A 36 -42.21 6.68 11.48
C PRO A 36 -42.52 7.27 12.88
N VAL A 37 -41.64 8.13 13.40
CA VAL A 37 -41.94 8.90 14.63
C VAL A 37 -41.61 10.40 14.48
N ALA A 38 -42.70 11.15 14.47
CA ALA A 38 -43.00 12.51 14.91
C ALA A 38 -41.87 13.54 15.21
N ALA A 39 -42.03 14.71 14.58
CA ALA A 39 -41.53 16.01 15.04
C ALA A 39 -42.43 16.63 16.13
N PRO A 40 -41.93 17.62 16.89
CA PRO A 40 -42.59 18.94 16.93
C PRO A 40 -41.57 20.11 17.14
N PRO A 41 -41.98 21.36 17.45
CA PRO A 41 -42.32 22.40 16.48
C PRO A 41 -41.40 23.64 16.55
N ALA A 42 -41.70 24.59 15.67
CA ALA A 42 -40.99 25.83 15.34
C ALA A 42 -40.80 26.83 16.49
N THR A 43 -39.81 27.72 16.31
CA THR A 43 -39.78 29.05 16.93
C THR A 43 -39.29 30.07 15.89
N GLU A 44 -40.11 31.11 15.72
CA GLU A 44 -39.93 32.27 14.85
C GLU A 44 -38.89 33.26 15.40
N SER A 45 -38.15 33.93 14.51
CA SER A 45 -37.67 35.32 14.68
C SER A 45 -37.07 35.79 13.34
N SER A 46 -37.78 36.60 12.54
CA SER A 46 -37.87 38.07 12.58
C SER A 46 -36.55 38.78 12.18
N GLY A 47 -36.58 39.45 11.03
CA GLY A 47 -35.58 40.45 10.65
C GLY A 47 -35.16 40.48 9.17
N SER A 48 -36.08 40.72 8.23
CA SER A 48 -35.70 41.09 6.85
C SER A 48 -35.41 42.59 6.79
N ALA A 49 -34.13 42.93 6.57
CA ALA A 49 -33.72 44.26 6.11
C ALA A 49 -33.49 44.19 4.59
N GLU A 50 -34.35 44.86 3.84
CA GLU A 50 -34.27 44.96 2.38
C GLU A 50 -33.11 45.89 2.01
N THR A 51 -32.07 45.35 1.37
CA THR A 51 -30.92 46.12 0.88
C THR A 51 -31.06 46.32 -0.64
N PRO A 52 -30.68 47.47 -1.21
CA PRO A 52 -30.88 47.75 -2.64
C PRO A 52 -30.03 46.82 -3.51
N ILE A 53 -30.68 46.06 -4.39
CA ILE A 53 -30.05 45.26 -5.44
C ILE A 53 -29.40 46.19 -6.48
N THR A 54 -28.08 46.29 -6.43
CA THR A 54 -27.26 46.87 -7.50
C THR A 54 -27.12 45.81 -8.60
N PRO A 55 -27.27 46.12 -9.90
CA PRO A 55 -27.05 45.15 -10.97
C PRO A 55 -25.59 44.70 -10.96
N VAL A 56 -25.33 43.48 -10.49
CA VAL A 56 -24.03 42.84 -10.55
C VAL A 56 -23.76 42.51 -12.02
N ALA A 57 -22.79 43.21 -12.62
CA ALA A 57 -22.26 42.83 -13.91
C ALA A 57 -21.77 41.39 -13.84
N THR A 58 -22.34 40.51 -14.66
CA THR A 58 -21.90 39.13 -14.82
C THR A 58 -20.49 39.14 -15.42
N VAL A 59 -19.48 39.18 -14.57
CA VAL A 59 -18.10 38.87 -14.97
C VAL A 59 -18.13 37.38 -15.31
N ALA A 60 -18.04 37.07 -16.60
CA ALA A 60 -17.86 35.70 -17.07
C ALA A 60 -16.61 35.14 -16.37
N LYS A 61 -16.83 34.28 -15.38
CA LYS A 61 -15.78 33.58 -14.67
C LYS A 61 -15.20 32.59 -15.67
N ASP A 62 -14.05 32.94 -16.26
CA ASP A 62 -13.29 32.01 -17.08
C ASP A 62 -12.73 30.95 -16.13
N ASP A 63 -13.56 29.95 -15.82
CA ASP A 63 -13.25 28.81 -14.95
C ASP A 63 -12.29 27.82 -15.64
N ARG A 64 -11.43 28.30 -16.54
CA ARG A 64 -10.27 27.54 -17.01
C ARG A 64 -9.35 27.35 -15.82
N ILE A 65 -9.48 26.21 -15.17
CA ILE A 65 -8.52 25.70 -14.20
C ILE A 65 -7.21 25.53 -14.96
N ILE A 66 -6.35 26.55 -14.92
CA ILE A 66 -4.97 26.43 -15.40
C ILE A 66 -4.28 25.54 -14.37
N PRO A 67 -3.80 24.34 -14.74
CA PRO A 67 -3.07 23.50 -13.81
C PRO A 67 -1.86 24.31 -13.29
N PRO A 68 -1.52 24.20 -11.99
CA PRO A 68 -0.33 24.85 -11.49
C PRO A 68 0.88 24.40 -12.32
N PRO A 69 1.84 25.30 -12.61
CA PRO A 69 3.03 24.93 -13.36
C PRO A 69 3.75 23.79 -12.64
N THR A 70 4.20 22.80 -13.39
CA THR A 70 5.06 21.72 -12.87
C THR A 70 6.25 22.37 -12.17
N PRO A 71 6.61 21.96 -10.94
CA PRO A 71 7.76 22.52 -10.24
C PRO A 71 9.05 22.38 -11.06
N ASP A 72 10.02 23.25 -10.79
CA ASP A 72 11.36 23.14 -11.36
C ASP A 72 11.90 21.71 -11.15
N PRO A 73 12.27 20.98 -12.23
CA PRO A 73 12.81 19.62 -12.13
C PRO A 73 14.02 19.51 -11.18
N ALA A 74 14.80 20.57 -11.00
CA ALA A 74 15.95 20.59 -10.10
C ALA A 74 15.60 20.89 -8.64
N ALA A 75 14.38 21.36 -8.34
CA ALA A 75 13.95 21.64 -6.98
C ALA A 75 13.84 20.35 -6.14
N PRO A 76 14.05 20.43 -4.81
CA PRO A 76 13.84 19.28 -3.92
C PRO A 76 12.46 18.65 -4.11
N PHE A 77 12.44 17.34 -4.29
CA PHE A 77 11.24 16.55 -4.50
C PHE A 77 10.75 15.96 -3.18
N HIS A 78 9.48 16.16 -2.87
CA HIS A 78 8.84 15.57 -1.70
C HIS A 78 7.51 14.95 -2.11
N LEU A 79 7.39 13.64 -1.92
CA LEU A 79 6.14 12.93 -2.08
C LEU A 79 5.70 12.37 -0.72
N SER A 80 4.52 12.78 -0.27
CA SER A 80 3.80 12.06 0.77
C SER A 80 2.80 11.16 0.08
N MET A 81 2.99 9.84 0.20
CA MET A 81 2.01 8.91 -0.32
C MET A 81 0.81 8.94 0.63
N THR A 82 -0.27 9.61 0.23
CA THR A 82 -1.53 9.58 0.99
C THR A 82 -2.52 8.73 0.23
N GLY A 83 -2.89 7.61 0.82
CA GLY A 83 -3.83 6.65 0.29
C GLY A 83 -5.08 6.71 1.14
N LEU A 84 -6.23 6.56 0.48
CA LEU A 84 -7.45 6.26 1.21
C LEU A 84 -7.26 4.90 1.87
N LEU A 85 -6.86 4.92 3.14
CA LEU A 85 -6.97 3.78 4.03
C LEU A 85 -8.46 3.54 4.19
N ALA A 86 -9.05 2.78 3.27
CA ALA A 86 -10.33 2.17 3.54
C ALA A 86 -10.14 1.39 4.84
N THR A 87 -10.97 1.67 5.84
CA THR A 87 -11.04 0.90 7.10
C THR A 87 -11.35 -0.54 6.71
N ARG A 88 -10.29 -1.31 6.48
CA ARG A 88 -10.37 -2.69 6.04
C ARG A 88 -9.90 -3.53 7.21
N GLU A 89 -10.64 -4.60 7.47
CA GLU A 89 -10.22 -5.61 8.43
C GLU A 89 -8.82 -6.15 8.07
N PRO A 90 -8.04 -6.62 9.06
CA PRO A 90 -6.82 -7.38 8.80
C PRO A 90 -7.04 -8.44 7.73
N LEU A 91 -6.07 -8.58 6.81
CA LEU A 91 -6.14 -9.64 5.80
C LEU A 91 -6.21 -11.01 6.48
N THR A 92 -7.08 -11.88 5.98
CA THR A 92 -7.10 -13.28 6.41
C THR A 92 -5.84 -13.99 5.90
N ALA A 93 -5.51 -15.13 6.52
CA ALA A 93 -4.41 -15.97 6.08
C ALA A 93 -4.53 -16.40 4.61
N GLU A 94 -5.74 -16.75 4.17
CA GLU A 94 -6.01 -17.14 2.79
C GLU A 94 -5.81 -15.97 1.83
N GLU A 95 -6.20 -14.75 2.23
CA GLU A 95 -5.96 -13.56 1.44
C GLU A 95 -4.46 -13.24 1.32
N LEU A 96 -3.70 -13.35 2.41
CA LEU A 96 -2.24 -13.21 2.39
C LEU A 96 -1.60 -14.23 1.45
N VAL A 97 -1.90 -15.51 1.63
CA VAL A 97 -1.34 -16.58 0.79
C VAL A 97 -1.74 -16.40 -0.67
N ALA A 98 -2.98 -16.01 -0.96
CA ALA A 98 -3.43 -15.83 -2.33
C ALA A 98 -2.69 -14.68 -3.05
N GLN A 99 -2.44 -13.58 -2.34
CA GLN A 99 -1.93 -12.33 -2.93
C GLN A 99 -0.42 -12.26 -3.07
N TYR A 100 0.34 -12.90 -2.17
CA TYR A 100 1.78 -12.73 -2.10
C TYR A 100 2.55 -13.96 -2.60
N ASP A 101 3.71 -13.73 -3.20
CA ASP A 101 4.54 -14.79 -3.78
C ASP A 101 5.45 -15.43 -2.72
N LEU A 102 5.80 -14.66 -1.69
CA LEU A 102 6.68 -15.08 -0.60
C LEU A 102 6.14 -14.59 0.73
N ILE A 103 6.05 -15.48 1.72
CA ILE A 103 5.69 -15.11 3.10
C ILE A 103 6.73 -15.68 4.05
N VAL A 104 7.33 -14.81 4.86
CA VAL A 104 8.43 -15.15 5.76
C VAL A 104 8.25 -14.57 7.15
N THR A 105 8.92 -15.16 8.12
CA THR A 105 9.16 -14.56 9.43
C THR A 105 10.65 -14.36 9.64
N GLY A 106 11.03 -13.26 10.26
CA GLY A 106 12.44 -13.00 10.53
C GLY A 106 12.67 -11.71 11.30
N ARG A 107 13.95 -11.36 11.44
CA ARG A 107 14.40 -10.15 12.12
C ARG A 107 15.08 -9.21 11.15
N VAL A 108 14.77 -7.92 11.27
CA VAL A 108 15.47 -6.88 10.53
C VAL A 108 16.90 -6.77 11.08
N GLN A 109 17.88 -7.17 10.27
CA GLN A 109 19.28 -7.19 10.65
C GLN A 109 19.97 -5.86 10.35
N GLU A 110 19.69 -5.28 9.19
CA GLU A 110 20.35 -4.09 8.68
C GLU A 110 19.36 -3.28 7.85
N LEU A 111 19.42 -1.95 7.95
CA LEU A 111 18.79 -1.02 7.02
C LEU A 111 19.88 -0.40 6.16
N LEU A 112 19.75 -0.51 4.85
CA LEU A 112 20.66 0.13 3.91
C LEU A 112 20.24 1.58 3.66
N PRO A 113 21.16 2.44 3.20
CA PRO A 113 20.80 3.79 2.77
C PRO A 113 19.69 3.77 1.73
N ALA A 114 18.77 4.73 1.85
CA ALA A 114 17.75 4.94 0.83
C ALA A 114 18.40 5.30 -0.52
N GLN A 115 17.78 4.91 -1.61
CA GLN A 115 18.29 5.11 -2.96
C GLN A 115 17.15 5.31 -3.97
N TRP A 116 17.47 5.95 -5.09
CA TRP A 116 16.59 5.98 -6.25
C TRP A 116 16.53 4.61 -6.92
N THR A 117 15.38 4.29 -7.52
CA THR A 117 15.18 3.04 -8.27
C THR A 117 15.55 3.13 -9.75
N THR A 118 16.21 4.22 -10.16
CA THR A 118 16.90 4.32 -11.44
C THR A 118 18.00 3.28 -11.53
N GLU A 119 18.36 2.88 -12.76
CA GLU A 119 19.34 1.81 -13.00
C GLU A 119 20.72 2.12 -12.38
N ASP A 120 21.11 3.40 -12.39
CA ASP A 120 22.36 3.91 -11.82
C ASP A 120 22.22 4.41 -10.38
N GLY A 121 21.02 4.32 -9.79
CA GLY A 121 20.70 4.84 -8.46
C GLY A 121 20.72 6.37 -8.36
N THR A 122 20.84 7.09 -9.46
CA THR A 122 20.88 8.55 -9.49
C THR A 122 19.48 9.17 -9.51
N ARG A 123 19.38 10.45 -9.13
CA ARG A 123 18.12 11.18 -9.18
C ARG A 123 17.62 11.30 -10.62
N PRO A 124 16.36 10.97 -10.92
CA PRO A 124 15.82 11.17 -12.26
C PRO A 124 15.84 12.66 -12.65
N ILE A 125 15.92 12.93 -13.96
CA ILE A 125 15.98 14.30 -14.51
C ILE A 125 14.79 15.14 -14.00
N ASN A 126 13.58 14.56 -13.98
CA ASN A 126 12.39 15.23 -13.47
C ASN A 126 11.54 14.28 -12.60
N PRO A 127 11.77 14.24 -11.27
CA PRO A 127 11.00 13.36 -10.39
C PRO A 127 9.51 13.71 -10.32
N TRP A 128 9.12 14.96 -10.59
CA TRP A 128 7.72 15.40 -10.58
C TRP A 128 6.86 14.77 -11.67
N GLU A 129 7.49 14.26 -12.72
CA GLU A 129 6.81 13.55 -13.82
C GLU A 129 6.99 12.03 -13.75
N SER A 130 8.08 11.56 -13.13
CA SER A 130 8.42 10.14 -13.12
C SER A 130 8.02 9.39 -11.85
N VAL A 131 7.77 10.06 -10.72
CA VAL A 131 7.49 9.42 -9.42
C VAL A 131 5.99 9.42 -9.11
N PRO A 132 5.42 8.33 -8.56
CA PRO A 132 6.03 7.03 -8.26
C PRO A 132 6.02 6.06 -9.44
N ASN A 133 5.48 6.49 -10.59
CA ASN A 133 5.12 5.60 -11.68
C ASN A 133 6.34 4.86 -12.25
N GLN A 134 7.37 5.57 -12.71
CA GLN A 134 8.56 4.97 -13.31
C GLN A 134 9.66 4.72 -12.29
N TYR A 135 9.94 5.74 -11.47
CA TYR A 135 10.99 5.73 -10.45
C TYR A 135 10.42 6.12 -9.10
N THR A 136 11.11 5.74 -8.04
CA THR A 136 10.78 6.14 -6.66
C THR A 136 12.03 6.05 -5.80
N ILE A 137 11.91 6.42 -4.53
CA ILE A 137 12.92 6.16 -3.51
C ILE A 137 12.51 4.92 -2.75
N ILE A 138 13.46 4.00 -2.55
CA ILE A 138 13.28 2.82 -1.69
C ILE A 138 14.32 2.84 -0.57
N THR A 139 13.97 2.17 0.53
CA THR A 139 14.92 1.83 1.58
C THR A 139 15.05 0.31 1.66
N PRO A 140 16.20 -0.26 1.28
CA PRO A 140 16.42 -1.69 1.42
C PRO A 140 16.68 -2.10 2.88
N ALA A 141 16.26 -3.30 3.23
CA ALA A 141 16.47 -3.93 4.52
C ALA A 141 16.96 -5.37 4.33
N ILE A 142 17.89 -5.80 5.17
CA ILE A 142 18.36 -7.19 5.23
C ILE A 142 17.59 -7.88 6.35
N ILE A 143 16.90 -8.95 6.00
CA ILE A 143 16.08 -9.75 6.93
C ILE A 143 16.75 -11.09 7.14
N PHE A 144 17.05 -11.42 8.39
CA PHE A 144 17.48 -12.75 8.78
C PHE A 144 16.26 -13.59 9.12
N LEU A 145 16.07 -14.73 8.44
CA LEU A 145 14.85 -15.53 8.58
C LEU A 145 14.90 -16.40 9.84
N ASP A 146 13.76 -16.57 10.50
CA ASP A 146 13.65 -17.49 11.64
C ASP A 146 13.59 -18.96 11.18
N ALA A 147 13.04 -19.17 9.98
CA ALA A 147 12.76 -20.46 9.40
C ALA A 147 12.63 -20.33 7.86
N PRO A 148 12.60 -21.46 7.11
CA PRO A 148 12.25 -21.42 5.70
C PRO A 148 10.90 -20.71 5.45
N PRO A 149 10.70 -20.12 4.27
CA PRO A 149 9.48 -19.39 3.96
C PRO A 149 8.21 -20.23 4.15
N ILE A 150 7.14 -19.61 4.64
CA ILE A 150 5.81 -20.22 4.79
C ILE A 150 5.16 -20.40 3.41
N VAL A 151 5.32 -19.41 2.54
CA VAL A 151 4.93 -19.46 1.13
C VAL A 151 6.17 -19.11 0.31
N ASN A 152 6.41 -19.84 -0.77
CA ASN A 152 7.55 -19.62 -1.68
C ASN A 152 7.19 -20.05 -3.10
N ARG A 153 6.53 -19.17 -3.86
CA ARG A 153 6.10 -19.45 -5.24
C ARG A 153 7.26 -19.34 -6.24
N ASP A 154 8.19 -18.43 -5.97
CA ASP A 154 9.33 -18.14 -6.85
C ASP A 154 10.55 -19.02 -6.58
N ARG A 155 10.38 -20.06 -5.74
CA ARG A 155 11.34 -21.13 -5.49
C ARG A 155 12.70 -20.61 -5.04
N ILE A 156 12.72 -19.62 -4.14
CA ILE A 156 13.96 -19.26 -3.44
C ILE A 156 14.53 -20.53 -2.79
N PRO A 157 15.85 -20.78 -2.88
CA PRO A 157 16.46 -21.93 -2.25
C PRO A 157 16.08 -22.01 -0.76
N PRO A 158 15.62 -23.18 -0.27
CA PRO A 158 15.09 -23.31 1.09
C PRO A 158 16.15 -23.11 2.19
N ASP A 159 17.44 -23.15 1.83
CA ASP A 159 18.60 -22.86 2.68
C ASP A 159 18.92 -21.36 2.77
N THR A 160 18.18 -20.51 2.04
CA THR A 160 18.31 -19.06 2.15
C THR A 160 17.82 -18.58 3.51
N MET A 161 18.74 -18.15 4.37
CA MET A 161 18.44 -17.60 5.70
C MET A 161 18.49 -16.07 5.73
N THR A 162 18.70 -15.43 4.59
CA THR A 162 18.81 -13.97 4.49
C THR A 162 18.14 -13.49 3.23
N LEU A 163 17.31 -12.45 3.35
CA LEU A 163 16.62 -11.81 2.25
C LEU A 163 16.87 -10.31 2.23
N THR A 164 16.99 -9.75 1.04
CA THR A 164 16.90 -8.31 0.85
C THR A 164 15.46 -7.96 0.51
N VAL A 165 14.87 -7.07 1.32
CA VAL A 165 13.53 -6.52 1.13
C VAL A 165 13.66 -5.03 0.86
N ALA A 166 12.82 -4.46 0.03
CA ALA A 166 12.76 -3.02 -0.21
C ALA A 166 11.34 -2.53 0.03
N TYR A 167 11.22 -1.45 0.79
CA TYR A 167 9.97 -0.71 0.92
C TYR A 167 10.12 0.66 0.26
N GLU A 168 9.02 1.14 -0.32
CA GLU A 168 8.97 2.47 -0.92
C GLU A 168 9.00 3.53 0.19
N GLY A 169 9.93 4.47 0.07
CA GLY A 169 10.14 5.52 1.04
C GLY A 169 11.60 5.69 1.44
N GLY A 170 11.90 6.85 2.02
CA GLY A 170 13.24 7.23 2.45
C GLY A 170 13.61 8.63 2.01
N ARG A 171 14.88 8.98 2.23
CA ARG A 171 15.45 10.29 1.87
C ARG A 171 16.78 10.11 1.16
N VAL A 172 16.91 10.74 -0.02
CA VAL A 172 18.15 10.77 -0.80
C VAL A 172 18.54 12.24 -1.00
N GLY A 173 19.55 12.69 -0.27
CA GLY A 173 19.89 14.11 -0.22
C GLY A 173 18.71 14.95 0.27
N ASN A 174 18.27 15.89 -0.56
CA ASN A 174 17.12 16.75 -0.25
C ASN A 174 15.78 16.16 -0.67
N ASP A 175 15.77 15.09 -1.45
CA ASP A 175 14.54 14.47 -1.92
C ASP A 175 14.01 13.43 -0.92
N SER A 176 12.70 13.30 -0.79
CA SER A 176 12.09 12.29 0.07
C SER A 176 10.78 11.73 -0.47
N VAL A 177 10.59 10.44 -0.23
CA VAL A 177 9.29 9.77 -0.35
C VAL A 177 8.92 9.31 1.05
N GLU A 178 7.76 9.75 1.54
CA GLU A 178 7.22 9.25 2.80
C GLU A 178 6.26 8.10 2.51
N PRO A 179 6.46 6.94 3.16
CA PRO A 179 5.63 5.77 2.93
C PRO A 179 4.19 6.06 3.34
N LEU A 180 3.27 5.36 2.67
CA LEU A 180 1.84 5.48 2.89
C LEU A 180 1.46 5.19 4.34
N VAL A 181 2.07 4.18 4.93
CA VAL A 181 1.75 3.76 6.29
C VAL A 181 3.01 3.65 7.13
N TRP A 182 2.92 4.25 8.32
CA TRP A 182 3.99 4.27 9.32
C TRP A 182 4.41 2.87 9.78
N THR A 183 3.52 1.88 9.74
CA THR A 183 3.85 0.48 10.09
C THR A 183 4.69 -0.24 9.05
N ASP A 184 4.84 0.32 7.86
CA ASP A 184 5.74 -0.22 6.82
C ASP A 184 7.19 0.21 7.04
N ARG A 185 7.45 1.07 8.04
CA ARG A 185 8.81 1.38 8.47
C ARG A 185 9.36 0.20 9.29
N LEU A 186 10.45 -0.35 8.79
CA LEU A 186 11.24 -1.37 9.49
C LEU A 186 12.33 -0.69 10.32
N ASN A 187 12.60 -1.21 11.51
CA ASN A 187 13.74 -0.83 12.34
C ASN A 187 14.64 -2.04 12.59
N VAL A 188 15.94 -1.79 12.75
CA VAL A 188 16.89 -2.84 13.12
C VAL A 188 16.47 -3.48 14.44
N GLY A 189 16.36 -4.81 14.45
CA GLY A 189 15.92 -5.62 15.59
C GLY A 189 14.44 -5.99 15.58
N ASP A 190 13.61 -5.36 14.75
CA ASP A 190 12.19 -5.70 14.64
C ASP A 190 12.02 -7.17 14.26
N HIS A 191 11.11 -7.85 14.96
CA HIS A 191 10.68 -9.21 14.62
C HIS A 191 9.41 -9.09 13.78
N VAL A 192 9.42 -9.63 12.57
CA VAL A 192 8.38 -9.36 11.57
C VAL A 192 7.89 -10.63 10.89
N LEU A 193 6.61 -10.61 10.51
CA LEU A 193 6.08 -11.41 9.40
C LEU A 193 5.94 -10.48 8.20
N LEU A 194 6.53 -10.89 7.08
CA LEU A 194 6.52 -10.13 5.83
C LEU A 194 5.80 -10.93 4.76
N ALA A 195 4.86 -10.27 4.08
CA ALA A 195 4.29 -10.76 2.83
C ALA A 195 4.86 -9.93 1.68
N LEU A 196 5.52 -10.63 0.76
CA LEU A 196 6.44 -10.08 -0.23
C LEU A 196 5.98 -10.48 -1.63
N SER A 197 6.25 -9.62 -2.60
CA SER A 197 5.97 -9.87 -4.02
C SER A 197 7.12 -9.40 -4.90
N ASP A 198 7.24 -9.98 -6.08
CA ASP A 198 8.08 -9.47 -7.16
C ASP A 198 7.36 -8.38 -7.98
N TYR A 199 6.12 -8.08 -7.62
CA TYR A 199 5.20 -7.23 -8.35
C TYR A 199 5.28 -5.76 -7.91
N ARG A 200 5.44 -4.84 -8.86
CA ARG A 200 5.42 -3.39 -8.61
C ARG A 200 4.05 -2.80 -8.92
N ALA A 201 3.27 -2.50 -7.87
CA ALA A 201 1.88 -2.05 -7.99
C ALA A 201 1.68 -0.80 -8.86
N PHE A 202 2.66 0.11 -8.86
CA PHE A 202 2.60 1.37 -9.60
C PHE A 202 3.16 1.29 -11.04
N LEU A 203 3.79 0.18 -11.42
CA LEU A 203 4.52 0.02 -12.69
C LEU A 203 3.79 -0.87 -13.72
N ALA A 204 2.47 -0.75 -13.83
CA ALA A 204 1.68 -1.38 -14.89
C ALA A 204 1.93 -2.91 -15.06
N ASN A 205 1.95 -3.64 -13.94
CA ASN A 205 2.10 -5.10 -13.88
C ASN A 205 3.48 -5.68 -14.21
N GLN A 206 4.57 -4.94 -13.99
CA GLN A 206 5.90 -5.52 -14.11
C GLN A 206 6.27 -6.35 -12.87
N ARG A 207 6.61 -7.63 -13.10
CA ARG A 207 7.25 -8.52 -12.12
C ARG A 207 8.76 -8.30 -12.18
N THR A 208 9.25 -7.34 -11.41
CA THR A 208 10.66 -6.98 -11.36
C THR A 208 11.02 -6.55 -9.94
N MET A 209 11.99 -7.24 -9.35
CA MET A 209 12.59 -6.87 -8.07
C MET A 209 13.43 -5.60 -8.19
N PHE A 210 13.57 -4.86 -7.09
CA PHE A 210 14.43 -3.69 -7.07
C PHE A 210 15.91 -4.10 -7.09
N ALA A 211 16.72 -3.42 -7.90
CA ALA A 211 18.17 -3.56 -7.81
C ALA A 211 18.69 -2.79 -6.59
N THR A 212 19.55 -3.43 -5.79
CA THR A 212 20.20 -2.80 -4.63
C THR A 212 21.68 -3.14 -4.60
N PRO A 213 22.51 -2.43 -3.80
CA PRO A 213 23.91 -2.77 -3.62
C PRO A 213 24.14 -4.19 -3.07
N ARG A 214 23.11 -4.82 -2.48
CA ARG A 214 23.15 -6.20 -1.97
C ARG A 214 22.43 -7.20 -2.88
N GLY A 215 22.15 -6.82 -4.13
CA GLY A 215 21.45 -7.65 -5.11
C GLY A 215 19.96 -7.34 -5.21
N PRO A 216 19.16 -8.24 -5.82
CA PRO A 216 17.73 -8.02 -6.01
C PRO A 216 17.00 -8.00 -4.65
N ALA A 217 16.04 -7.09 -4.52
CA ALA A 217 15.24 -6.91 -3.32
C ALA A 217 13.75 -7.11 -3.61
N TRP A 218 13.11 -7.89 -2.73
CA TRP A 218 11.67 -8.14 -2.74
C TRP A 218 10.88 -6.88 -2.46
N ASN A 219 9.75 -6.70 -3.13
CA ASN A 219 8.84 -5.60 -2.81
C ASN A 219 8.05 -5.92 -1.54
N LEU A 220 8.10 -5.02 -0.57
CA LEU A 220 7.33 -5.15 0.67
C LEU A 220 5.86 -4.85 0.40
N GLY A 221 5.00 -5.85 0.62
CA GLY A 221 3.57 -5.73 0.42
C GLY A 221 2.79 -5.55 1.71
N MET A 222 3.04 -6.42 2.70
CA MET A 222 2.41 -6.35 4.02
C MET A 222 3.44 -6.64 5.10
N THR A 223 3.35 -5.87 6.19
CA THR A 223 4.20 -6.03 7.38
C THR A 223 3.35 -6.27 8.61
N TYR A 224 3.71 -7.29 9.37
CA TYR A 224 3.25 -7.46 10.74
C TYR A 224 4.44 -7.44 11.69
N HIS A 225 4.44 -6.50 12.63
CA HIS A 225 5.38 -6.48 13.74
C HIS A 225 4.96 -7.52 14.79
N LEU A 226 5.82 -8.49 15.04
CA LEU A 226 5.61 -9.58 15.98
C LEU A 226 6.17 -9.18 17.34
N THR A 227 5.29 -8.99 18.31
CA THR A 227 5.65 -8.51 19.64
C THR A 227 5.90 -9.64 20.63
N ALA A 228 6.65 -9.36 21.69
CA ALA A 228 6.97 -10.33 22.73
C ALA A 228 5.73 -10.85 23.49
N ASP A 229 4.64 -10.09 23.52
CA ASP A 229 3.35 -10.51 24.10
C ASP A 229 2.50 -11.36 23.12
N GLY A 230 3.07 -11.78 21.99
CA GLY A 230 2.45 -12.71 21.05
C GLY A 230 1.44 -12.07 20.11
N LYS A 231 1.54 -10.76 19.87
CA LYS A 231 0.68 -10.06 18.90
C LYS A 231 1.40 -9.84 17.57
N ALA A 232 0.61 -9.78 16.51
CA ALA A 232 1.02 -9.35 15.18
C ALA A 232 0.31 -8.02 14.88
N ILE A 233 1.08 -6.94 14.73
CA ILE A 233 0.58 -5.57 14.55
C ILE A 233 0.87 -5.11 13.12
N SER A 234 -0.17 -4.75 12.38
CA SER A 234 -0.10 -4.13 11.05
C SER A 234 -0.90 -2.82 11.04
N PHE A 235 -0.87 -2.09 9.94
CA PHE A 235 -1.76 -0.93 9.80
C PHE A 235 -3.25 -1.27 9.75
N LEU A 236 -3.59 -2.50 9.37
CA LEU A 236 -4.97 -2.96 9.30
C LEU A 236 -5.52 -3.37 10.67
N GLY A 237 -4.64 -3.55 11.67
CA GLY A 237 -5.03 -3.92 13.02
C GLY A 237 -4.06 -4.85 13.71
N THR A 238 -4.50 -5.36 14.85
CA THR A 238 -3.74 -6.26 15.72
C THR A 238 -4.45 -7.59 15.87
N GLN A 239 -3.71 -8.69 15.79
CA GLN A 239 -4.21 -10.04 16.02
C GLN A 239 -3.19 -10.92 16.74
N SER A 240 -3.58 -12.15 17.09
CA SER A 240 -2.68 -13.15 17.65
C SER A 240 -1.64 -13.57 16.61
N ALA A 241 -0.35 -13.45 16.95
CA ALA A 241 0.74 -13.87 16.07
C ALA A 241 0.71 -15.39 15.84
N ALA A 242 0.43 -16.16 16.89
CA ALA A 242 0.36 -17.62 16.79
C ALA A 242 -0.76 -18.06 15.83
N ASP A 243 -1.96 -17.48 15.97
CA ASP A 243 -3.11 -17.85 15.14
C ASP A 243 -2.88 -17.45 13.67
N LEU A 244 -2.32 -16.26 13.43
CA LEU A 244 -1.95 -15.82 12.08
C LEU A 244 -0.96 -16.80 11.44
N LEU A 245 0.10 -17.19 12.16
CA LEU A 245 1.13 -18.09 11.64
C LEU A 245 0.58 -19.49 11.36
N VAL A 246 -0.26 -20.03 12.24
CA VAL A 246 -0.91 -21.34 12.05
C VAL A 246 -1.84 -21.29 10.84
N ALA A 247 -2.70 -20.28 10.76
CA ALA A 247 -3.64 -20.12 9.66
C ALA A 247 -2.91 -19.95 8.31
N THR A 248 -1.86 -19.12 8.27
CA THR A 248 -1.06 -18.89 7.05
C THR A 248 -0.39 -20.16 6.55
N ARG A 249 0.21 -20.96 7.45
CA ARG A 249 0.78 -22.26 7.09
C ARG A 249 -0.27 -23.26 6.60
N SER A 250 -1.46 -23.22 7.19
CA SER A 250 -2.56 -24.11 6.83
C SER A 250 -3.16 -23.77 5.48
N ALA A 251 -3.16 -22.48 5.12
CA ALA A 251 -3.62 -21.99 3.82
C ALA A 251 -2.56 -22.10 2.72
N ALA A 252 -1.27 -22.27 3.06
CA ALA A 252 -0.19 -22.40 2.10
C ALA A 252 -0.36 -23.66 1.23
N PRO A 253 -0.12 -23.59 -0.09
CA PRO A 253 -0.18 -24.76 -0.96
C PRO A 253 0.84 -25.80 -0.50
N SER A 254 0.48 -27.09 -0.57
CA SER A 254 1.41 -28.15 -0.16
C SER A 254 2.60 -28.18 -1.13
N PRO A 255 3.84 -28.43 -0.65
CA PRO A 255 5.02 -28.54 -1.52
C PRO A 255 4.87 -29.58 -2.63
N SER A 256 4.00 -30.59 -2.43
CA SER A 256 3.68 -31.64 -3.38
C SER A 256 2.76 -31.22 -4.53
N ASP A 257 2.11 -30.05 -4.46
CA ASP A 257 1.16 -29.59 -5.48
C ASP A 257 1.85 -29.03 -6.73
N GLY A 258 3.19 -29.13 -6.79
CA GLY A 258 3.98 -29.35 -7.99
C GLY A 258 3.39 -28.77 -9.28
N VAL A 259 3.20 -27.45 -9.33
CA VAL A 259 2.99 -26.79 -10.61
C VAL A 259 4.31 -26.93 -11.37
N THR A 260 4.34 -27.91 -12.28
CA THR A 260 5.40 -28.04 -13.28
C THR A 260 5.58 -26.65 -13.91
N PRO A 261 6.78 -26.06 -13.89
CA PRO A 261 6.98 -24.78 -14.51
C PRO A 261 6.67 -24.94 -16.01
N THR A 262 5.65 -24.24 -16.49
CA THR A 262 5.38 -24.15 -17.93
C THR A 262 6.60 -23.46 -18.55
N PRO A 263 7.27 -24.07 -19.54
CA PRO A 263 8.44 -23.49 -20.20
C PRO A 263 8.11 -22.21 -20.97
#